data_AF-A0A9W4K9P2-F1
#
_entry.id   AF-A0A9W4K9P2-F1
#
_cell.length_a   1.000
_cell.length_b   1.000
_cell.length_c   1.000
_cell.angle_alpha   90.00
_cell.angle_beta   90.00
_cell.angle_gamma   90.00
#
_symmetry.space_group_name_H-M   'P 1'
#
loop_
_entity.id
_entity.type
_entity.pdbx_description
1 polymer ?
#
loop_
_entity_poly.entity_id
_entity_poly.type
_entity_poly.pdbx_seq_one_letter_code
_entity_poly.pdbx_strand_id
1 'polypeptide(L)'
;MTFVADCVDEFEALISVVILDATLHSLDSIFQQCDDRPTKRRKTTKRGARSLTQENGVSRAGVPLGYIPLARLTMRIKPSNTNTHKYQRPYDPNLPTTRVPIFIDVRSVHFLGEDPNNTPQPDSADSGPNRMELELSSLDEKELLIYPCEDPRLFDFLGQLQAASKLAHVDQFSKRVPTACYQAHLCALPDGAGFTLETVVLWKDSIEVPDSNRLGEADLEVFTRYVLQEKCVRPSALTDPREYRDKMLGTPKEWSPRDFYKNVHVPKGEKPGQMAKLCLWENFPKATFQRLSNPLEMPMDGPTTSVIFSWF
;
A
#
# COMPACT_ATOMS: atom_id res chain seq x y z
N MET A 1 18.51 7.90 18.48
CA MET A 1 18.75 8.98 17.50
C MET A 1 17.77 8.75 16.36
N THR A 2 16.64 9.44 16.38
CA THR A 2 15.55 9.34 15.39
C THR A 2 15.72 10.52 14.42
N PHE A 3 16.20 10.25 13.21
CA PHE A 3 16.25 11.25 12.14
C PHE A 3 15.06 11.01 11.22
N VAL A 4 14.23 12.04 11.09
CA VAL A 4 13.04 12.07 10.24
C VAL A 4 13.51 12.07 8.78
N ALA A 5 13.02 11.09 8.01
CA ALA A 5 13.18 11.03 6.56
C ALA A 5 12.06 11.85 5.92
N ASP A 6 12.31 13.14 5.66
CA ASP A 6 11.36 14.07 5.02
C ASP A 6 11.59 14.19 3.49
N CYS A 7 12.18 13.19 2.84
CA CYS A 7 12.43 13.20 1.38
C CYS A 7 11.89 11.95 0.68
N VAL A 8 10.65 11.58 0.99
CA VAL A 8 9.83 10.80 0.07
C VAL A 8 8.71 11.74 -0.34
N ASP A 9 8.63 12.09 -1.63
CA ASP A 9 7.45 12.78 -2.18
C ASP A 9 6.25 11.86 -1.93
N GLU A 10 5.54 12.14 -0.84
CA GLU A 10 4.42 11.33 -0.39
C GLU A 10 3.31 11.50 -1.43
N PHE A 11 3.06 10.45 -2.22
CA PHE A 11 2.00 10.48 -3.21
C PHE A 11 0.66 10.39 -2.48
N GLU A 12 0.07 11.55 -2.19
CA GLU A 12 -1.27 11.65 -1.64
C GLU A 12 -2.31 11.73 -2.77
N ALA A 13 -3.05 10.64 -2.96
CA ALA A 13 -4.24 10.64 -3.80
C ALA A 13 -5.48 10.83 -2.91
N LEU A 14 -6.08 12.02 -2.97
CA LEU A 14 -7.34 12.32 -2.28
C LEU A 14 -8.50 12.25 -3.27
N ILE A 15 -9.45 11.35 -3.02
CA ILE A 15 -10.67 11.22 -3.83
C ILE A 15 -11.90 11.26 -2.91
N SER A 16 -12.95 11.94 -3.36
CA SER A 16 -14.22 12.05 -2.63
C SER A 16 -15.32 11.29 -3.38
N VAL A 17 -16.01 10.39 -2.69
CA VAL A 17 -17.08 9.56 -3.22
C VAL A 17 -18.35 9.76 -2.39
N VAL A 18 -19.48 9.85 -3.07
CA VAL A 18 -20.80 9.86 -2.41
C VAL A 18 -21.35 8.45 -2.51
N ILE A 19 -21.62 7.83 -1.36
CA ILE A 19 -22.17 6.48 -1.21
C ILE A 19 -23.67 6.61 -0.91
N LEU A 20 -24.49 5.79 -1.58
CA LEU A 20 -25.94 5.77 -1.38
C LEU A 20 -26.32 5.15 -0.01
N ASP A 21 -27.29 5.80 0.64
CA ASP A 21 -27.64 5.78 2.08
C ASP A 21 -27.73 4.40 2.80
N ALA A 22 -28.22 3.35 2.14
CA ALA A 22 -28.60 2.11 2.83
C ALA A 22 -27.42 1.33 3.43
N THR A 23 -26.20 1.55 2.93
CA THR A 23 -25.01 0.81 3.31
C THR A 23 -24.26 1.39 4.51
N LEU A 24 -24.50 2.65 4.89
CA LEU A 24 -23.71 3.31 5.94
C LEU A 24 -23.99 2.84 7.36
N HIS A 25 -25.17 2.28 7.60
CA HIS A 25 -25.50 1.64 8.88
C HIS A 25 -24.51 0.53 9.27
N SER A 26 -23.97 -0.19 8.28
CA SER A 26 -22.95 -1.20 8.50
C SER A 26 -21.63 -0.60 8.97
N LEU A 27 -21.31 0.64 8.59
CA LEU A 27 -20.08 1.31 9.03
C LEU A 27 -20.17 1.77 10.49
N ASP A 28 -21.31 2.28 10.94
CA ASP A 28 -21.49 2.67 12.35
C ASP A 28 -21.31 1.47 13.30
N SER A 29 -21.74 0.30 12.84
CA SER A 29 -21.59 -0.94 13.61
C SER A 29 -20.10 -1.28 13.81
N ILE A 30 -19.25 -1.02 12.80
CA ILE A 30 -17.80 -1.26 12.84
C ILE A 30 -17.15 -0.39 13.92
N PHE A 31 -17.62 0.86 14.07
CA PHE A 31 -17.15 1.73 15.15
C PHE A 31 -17.64 1.30 16.53
N GLN A 32 -18.89 0.84 16.67
CA GLN A 32 -19.46 0.45 17.96
C GLN A 32 -18.77 -0.78 18.56
N GLN A 33 -18.24 -1.69 17.75
CA GLN A 33 -17.52 -2.86 18.27
C GLN A 33 -16.17 -2.53 18.92
N CYS A 34 -15.54 -1.43 18.53
CA CYS A 34 -14.22 -1.04 19.03
C CYS A 34 -14.25 -0.50 20.47
N ASP A 35 -15.37 0.11 20.90
CA ASP A 35 -15.38 0.89 22.14
C ASP A 35 -15.52 0.06 23.43
N ASP A 36 -16.06 -1.17 23.40
CA ASP A 36 -16.76 -1.64 24.60
C ASP A 36 -16.26 -2.85 25.40
N ARG A 37 -15.30 -3.69 24.97
CA ARG A 37 -14.90 -4.83 25.84
C ARG A 37 -13.43 -5.24 25.80
N PRO A 38 -12.71 -5.24 26.95
CA PRO A 38 -11.47 -5.98 27.08
C PRO A 38 -11.76 -7.46 26.89
N THR A 39 -11.41 -8.00 25.72
CA THR A 39 -11.64 -9.40 25.41
C THR A 39 -10.75 -10.23 26.34
N LYS A 40 -11.38 -10.97 27.25
CA LYS A 40 -10.71 -11.88 28.20
C LYS A 40 -9.73 -12.77 27.42
N ARG A 41 -8.44 -12.53 27.61
CA ARG A 41 -7.31 -13.20 26.93
C ARG A 41 -7.45 -14.72 27.03
N ARG A 42 -8.00 -15.36 25.99
CA ARG A 42 -7.93 -16.82 25.85
C ARG A 42 -6.51 -17.18 25.43
N LYS A 43 -5.85 -18.07 26.17
CA LYS A 43 -4.57 -18.67 25.77
C LYS A 43 -4.80 -19.55 24.54
N THR A 44 -4.67 -18.99 23.34
CA THR A 44 -4.66 -19.77 22.10
C THR A 44 -3.28 -20.39 21.90
N THR A 45 -3.19 -21.71 21.98
CA THR A 45 -1.97 -22.51 21.80
C THR A 45 -1.63 -22.82 20.33
N LYS A 46 -2.16 -22.04 19.38
CA LYS A 46 -1.77 -22.13 17.96
C LYS A 46 -1.32 -20.75 17.50
N ARG A 47 -0.18 -20.72 16.81
CA ARG A 47 0.48 -19.57 16.15
C ARG A 47 -0.56 -18.69 15.44
N GLY A 48 -1.11 -17.72 16.17
CA GLY A 48 -2.20 -16.85 15.71
C GLY A 48 -1.71 -15.82 14.71
N ALA A 49 -2.66 -15.08 14.11
CA ALA A 49 -2.35 -13.89 13.35
C ALA A 49 -1.49 -12.94 14.20
N ARG A 50 -0.44 -12.41 13.58
CA ARG A 50 0.51 -11.46 14.18
C ARG A 50 0.16 -10.05 13.72
N SER A 51 0.50 -9.06 14.54
CA SER A 51 0.30 -7.64 14.24
C SER A 51 1.62 -6.90 14.39
N LEU A 52 2.01 -6.15 13.35
CA LEU A 52 3.23 -5.35 13.35
C LEU A 52 3.10 -4.15 14.29
N THR A 53 1.90 -3.58 14.41
CA THR A 53 1.64 -2.47 15.34
C THR A 53 1.84 -2.91 16.78
N GLN A 54 1.47 -4.16 17.12
CA GLN A 54 1.69 -4.73 18.45
C GLN A 54 3.15 -5.18 18.68
N GLU A 55 3.79 -5.76 17.66
CA GLU A 55 5.14 -6.30 17.80
C GLU A 55 6.24 -5.23 17.79
N ASN A 56 6.13 -4.25 16.89
CA ASN A 56 7.15 -3.23 16.69
C ASN A 56 6.76 -1.88 17.32
N GLY A 57 5.50 -1.69 17.70
CA GLY A 57 4.96 -0.38 18.04
C GLY A 57 4.71 0.48 16.80
N VAL A 58 4.17 1.67 17.02
CA VAL A 58 3.82 2.64 15.97
C VAL A 58 4.52 3.97 16.21
N SER A 59 4.88 4.64 15.11
CA SER A 59 5.36 6.03 15.11
C SER A 59 4.23 7.01 15.45
N ARG A 60 4.58 8.30 15.62
CA ARG A 60 3.58 9.37 15.80
C ARG A 60 2.60 9.49 14.64
N ALA A 61 3.00 9.08 13.43
CA ALA A 61 2.16 9.08 12.24
C ALA A 61 1.29 7.82 12.12
N GLY A 62 1.33 6.89 13.10
CA GLY A 62 0.58 5.64 13.07
C GLY A 62 1.20 4.53 12.22
N VAL A 63 2.36 4.79 11.60
CA VAL A 63 3.12 3.81 10.80
C VAL A 63 3.92 2.88 11.73
N PRO A 64 3.88 1.54 11.56
CA PRO A 64 4.70 0.60 12.33
C PRO A 64 6.19 0.90 12.26
N LEU A 65 6.91 0.76 13.37
CA LEU A 65 8.37 0.95 13.36
C LEU A 65 9.06 -0.09 12.47
N GLY A 66 10.05 0.36 11.69
CA GLY A 66 10.76 -0.47 10.69
C GLY A 66 10.07 -0.54 9.32
N TYR A 67 9.09 0.31 9.07
CA TYR A 67 8.41 0.45 7.78
C TYR A 67 8.34 1.91 7.35
N ILE A 68 8.39 2.14 6.04
CA ILE A 68 8.19 3.43 5.39
C ILE A 68 6.90 3.41 4.55
N PRO A 69 6.12 4.51 4.50
CA PRO A 69 4.98 4.63 3.61
C PRO A 69 5.47 4.84 2.16
N LEU A 70 4.93 4.05 1.23
CA LEU A 70 5.13 4.26 -0.21
C LEU A 70 4.01 5.07 -0.84
N ALA A 71 2.78 4.92 -0.34
CA ALA A 71 1.61 5.63 -0.86
C ALA A 71 0.52 5.76 0.21
N ARG A 72 -0.24 6.85 0.13
CA ARG A 72 -1.46 7.07 0.91
C ARG A 72 -2.66 7.25 0.00
N LEU A 73 -3.61 6.33 0.13
CA LEU A 73 -4.85 6.31 -0.62
C LEU A 73 -5.97 6.72 0.32
N THR A 74 -6.60 7.87 0.05
CA THR A 74 -7.66 8.40 0.90
C THR A 74 -8.96 8.53 0.11
N MET A 75 -10.01 7.85 0.59
CA MET A 75 -11.36 7.95 0.04
C MET A 75 -12.32 8.52 1.07
N ARG A 76 -12.95 9.65 0.76
CA ARG A 76 -14.07 10.17 1.57
C ARG A 76 -15.35 9.48 1.16
N ILE A 77 -16.11 9.02 2.15
CA ILE A 77 -17.39 8.34 2.03
C ILE A 77 -18.45 9.23 2.65
N LYS A 78 -19.38 9.73 1.85
CA LYS A 78 -20.50 10.55 2.33
C LYS A 78 -21.85 9.86 2.09
N PRO A 79 -22.80 9.92 3.04
CA PRO A 79 -24.20 9.56 2.81
C PRO A 79 -24.80 10.41 1.69
N SER A 80 -25.60 9.78 0.83
CA SER A 80 -26.38 10.49 -0.18
C SER A 80 -27.54 11.30 0.40
N ASN A 81 -28.02 10.94 1.59
CA ASN A 81 -29.22 11.53 2.16
C ASN A 81 -28.86 12.70 3.08
N THR A 82 -29.22 13.91 2.67
CA THR A 82 -29.00 15.14 3.45
C THR A 82 -29.92 15.26 4.66
N ASN A 83 -30.85 14.32 4.87
CA ASN A 83 -31.79 14.33 5.99
C ASN A 83 -31.21 13.65 7.25
N THR A 84 -29.90 13.84 7.48
CA THR A 84 -29.06 13.17 8.49
C THR A 84 -29.19 13.76 9.89
N HIS A 85 -30.33 14.33 10.28
CA HIS A 85 -30.56 14.69 11.68
C HIS A 85 -30.52 13.48 12.63
N LYS A 86 -30.66 12.25 12.11
CA LYS A 86 -30.58 11.01 12.91
C LYS A 86 -29.16 10.55 13.27
N TYR A 87 -28.14 10.97 12.52
CA TYR A 87 -26.75 10.51 12.69
C TYR A 87 -25.78 11.65 13.00
N GLN A 88 -26.27 12.88 13.18
CA GLN A 88 -25.44 13.98 13.65
C GLN A 88 -25.01 13.69 15.09
N ARG A 89 -23.84 13.06 15.21
CA ARG A 89 -23.06 13.12 16.44
C ARG A 89 -22.77 14.60 16.72
N PRO A 90 -22.98 15.09 17.95
CA PRO A 90 -22.59 16.44 18.29
C PRO A 90 -21.11 16.65 17.90
N TYR A 91 -20.85 17.68 17.10
CA TYR A 91 -19.48 18.05 16.74
C TYR A 91 -18.72 18.37 18.02
N ASP A 92 -17.76 17.53 18.39
CA ASP A 92 -16.81 17.80 19.47
C ASP A 92 -15.40 17.82 18.87
N PRO A 93 -14.78 19.00 18.72
CA PRO A 93 -13.44 19.14 18.18
C PRO A 93 -12.36 18.50 19.07
N ASN A 94 -12.70 18.16 20.32
CA ASN A 94 -11.76 17.54 21.27
C ASN A 94 -11.84 16.02 21.25
N LEU A 95 -12.82 15.42 20.58
CA LEU A 95 -12.87 13.96 20.43
C LEU A 95 -11.71 13.53 19.51
N PRO A 96 -10.82 12.64 19.97
CA PRO A 96 -9.81 12.08 19.10
C PRO A 96 -10.52 11.40 17.94
N THR A 97 -10.04 11.63 16.71
CA THR A 97 -10.56 10.94 15.53
C THR A 97 -10.38 9.44 15.73
N THR A 98 -11.47 8.75 16.05
CA THR A 98 -11.46 7.30 16.21
C THR A 98 -11.06 6.68 14.88
N ARG A 99 -9.99 5.91 14.88
CA ARG A 99 -9.50 5.15 13.73
C ARG A 99 -9.78 3.68 14.00
N VAL A 100 -10.59 3.06 13.16
CA VAL A 100 -10.90 1.63 13.28
C VAL A 100 -10.15 0.87 12.20
N PRO A 101 -9.28 -0.08 12.54
CA PRO A 101 -8.59 -0.89 11.54
C PRO A 101 -9.59 -1.81 10.83
N ILE A 102 -9.44 -1.95 9.52
CA ILE A 102 -10.35 -2.73 8.67
C ILE A 102 -9.59 -3.52 7.60
N PHE A 103 -10.22 -4.55 7.05
CA PHE A 103 -9.79 -5.14 5.78
C PHE A 103 -10.47 -4.46 4.61
N ILE A 104 -9.75 -4.45 3.49
CA ILE A 104 -10.24 -3.97 2.20
C ILE A 104 -10.13 -5.13 1.23
N ASP A 105 -11.19 -5.39 0.48
CA ASP A 105 -11.15 -6.20 -0.73
C ASP A 105 -11.81 -5.43 -1.88
N VAL A 106 -11.29 -5.59 -3.09
CA VAL A 106 -11.81 -4.91 -4.27
C VAL A 106 -11.94 -5.91 -5.40
N ARG A 107 -13.17 -6.12 -5.85
CA ARG A 107 -13.52 -7.11 -6.87
C ARG A 107 -13.90 -6.40 -8.17
N SER A 108 -13.41 -6.91 -9.29
CA SER A 108 -13.89 -6.51 -10.61
C SER A 108 -15.03 -7.44 -10.99
N VAL A 109 -16.25 -6.92 -10.99
CA VAL A 109 -17.44 -7.68 -11.39
C VAL A 109 -17.62 -7.45 -12.88
N HIS A 110 -17.00 -8.33 -13.66
CA HIS A 110 -17.40 -8.50 -15.05
C HIS A 110 -18.63 -9.41 -15.04
N PHE A 111 -19.75 -8.92 -15.56
CA PHE A 111 -20.88 -9.78 -15.90
C PHE A 111 -20.46 -10.63 -17.11
N LEU A 112 -19.59 -11.60 -16.88
CA LEU A 112 -19.43 -12.70 -17.82
C LEU A 112 -20.74 -13.47 -17.73
N GLY A 113 -21.60 -13.26 -18.73
CA GLY A 113 -22.72 -14.16 -18.97
C GLY A 113 -22.14 -15.57 -19.06
N GLU A 114 -22.42 -16.38 -18.04
CA GLU A 114 -22.11 -17.79 -18.00
C GLU A 114 -22.80 -18.48 -19.18
N ASP A 115 -22.02 -18.93 -20.16
CA ASP A 115 -21.88 -20.35 -20.53
C ASP A 115 -21.04 -20.44 -21.83
N PRO A 116 -19.80 -20.97 -21.79
CA PRO A 116 -19.04 -21.22 -23.02
C PRO A 116 -19.62 -22.37 -23.87
N ASN A 117 -20.69 -23.04 -23.42
CA ASN A 117 -21.33 -24.14 -24.14
C ASN A 117 -22.80 -23.84 -24.47
N ASN A 118 -23.04 -23.39 -25.70
CA ASN A 118 -24.29 -23.55 -26.47
C ASN A 118 -25.38 -22.47 -26.36
N THR A 119 -25.13 -21.25 -26.80
CA THR A 119 -26.17 -20.51 -27.55
C THR A 119 -25.54 -19.53 -28.54
N PRO A 120 -26.11 -19.37 -29.75
CA PRO A 120 -25.62 -18.43 -30.74
C PRO A 120 -25.70 -17.01 -30.18
N GLN A 121 -24.52 -16.40 -30.12
CA GLN A 121 -24.24 -15.01 -29.79
C GLN A 121 -25.31 -14.07 -30.36
N PRO A 122 -26.11 -13.39 -29.52
CA PRO A 122 -26.87 -12.24 -30.01
C PRO A 122 -25.87 -11.13 -30.34
N ASP A 123 -25.96 -10.59 -31.55
CA ASP A 123 -25.15 -9.46 -32.08
C ASP A 123 -25.36 -8.13 -31.31
N SER A 124 -25.92 -8.15 -30.10
CA SER A 124 -26.01 -6.96 -29.26
C SER A 124 -24.67 -6.73 -28.57
N ALA A 125 -23.88 -5.82 -29.13
CA ALA A 125 -22.64 -5.26 -28.58
C ALA A 125 -22.84 -4.45 -27.26
N ASP A 126 -23.82 -4.81 -26.44
CA ASP A 126 -24.07 -4.19 -25.15
C ASP A 126 -23.34 -4.98 -24.07
N SER A 127 -22.00 -4.96 -24.17
CA SER A 127 -21.12 -5.37 -23.08
C SER A 127 -21.45 -4.47 -21.90
N GLY A 128 -22.19 -5.02 -20.93
CA GLY A 128 -22.64 -4.29 -19.74
C GLY A 128 -21.49 -3.51 -19.08
N PRO A 129 -21.80 -2.39 -18.42
CA PRO A 129 -20.78 -1.52 -17.84
C PRO A 129 -19.92 -2.32 -16.85
N ASN A 130 -18.60 -2.26 -17.01
CA ASN A 130 -17.66 -2.82 -16.04
C ASN A 130 -17.96 -2.21 -14.67
N ARG A 131 -18.21 -3.04 -13.66
CA ARG A 131 -18.50 -2.60 -12.29
C ARG A 131 -17.39 -3.07 -11.37
N MET A 132 -17.01 -2.24 -10.41
CA MET A 132 -16.13 -2.64 -9.31
C MET A 132 -16.90 -2.66 -8.00
N GLU A 133 -16.56 -3.58 -7.10
CA GLU A 133 -17.15 -3.66 -5.77
C GLU A 133 -16.06 -3.50 -4.72
N LEU A 134 -16.26 -2.56 -3.80
CA LEU A 134 -15.42 -2.32 -2.65
C LEU A 134 -16.05 -3.00 -1.44
N GLU A 135 -15.33 -3.95 -0.86
CA GLU A 135 -15.71 -4.67 0.34
C GLU A 135 -14.86 -4.18 1.51
N LEU A 136 -15.50 -3.70 2.59
CA LEU A 136 -14.84 -3.29 3.82
C LEU A 136 -15.31 -4.19 4.96
N SER A 137 -14.39 -4.75 5.72
CA SER A 137 -14.76 -5.58 6.89
C SER A 137 -13.96 -5.24 8.13
N SER A 138 -14.56 -5.47 9.29
CA SER A 138 -13.85 -5.39 10.56
C SER A 138 -12.72 -6.44 10.64
N LEU A 139 -11.70 -6.21 11.47
CA LEU A 139 -10.61 -7.18 11.64
C LEU A 139 -11.05 -8.56 12.15
N ASP A 140 -12.25 -8.67 12.73
CA ASP A 140 -12.85 -9.92 13.17
C ASP A 140 -13.88 -10.49 12.19
N GLU A 141 -13.99 -9.90 11.00
CA GLU A 141 -14.83 -10.32 9.86
C GLU A 141 -16.34 -10.43 10.20
N LYS A 142 -16.79 -9.84 11.29
CA LYS A 142 -18.21 -9.91 11.68
C LYS A 142 -19.10 -8.98 10.89
N GLU A 143 -18.53 -7.86 10.44
CA GLU A 143 -19.28 -6.81 9.78
C GLU A 143 -18.67 -6.55 8.41
N LEU A 144 -19.57 -6.42 7.44
CA LEU A 144 -19.24 -6.37 6.03
C LEU A 144 -20.03 -5.25 5.37
N LEU A 145 -19.31 -4.32 4.77
CA LEU A 145 -19.85 -3.35 3.83
C LEU A 145 -19.48 -3.81 2.43
N ILE A 146 -20.47 -3.93 1.55
CA ILE A 146 -20.21 -4.11 0.11
C ILE A 146 -20.75 -2.86 -0.59
N TYR A 147 -19.85 -2.10 -1.22
CA TYR A 147 -20.18 -0.90 -1.96
C TYR A 147 -19.92 -1.11 -3.45
N PRO A 148 -20.98 -1.14 -4.27
CA PRO A 148 -20.82 -1.15 -5.71
C PRO A 148 -20.42 0.23 -6.24
N CYS A 149 -19.42 0.23 -7.12
CA CYS A 149 -18.92 1.41 -7.78
C CYS A 149 -19.10 1.31 -9.29
N GLU A 150 -19.90 2.23 -9.81
CA GLU A 150 -20.19 2.38 -11.25
C GLU A 150 -19.53 3.63 -11.83
N ASP A 151 -18.94 4.49 -10.99
CA ASP A 151 -18.25 5.69 -11.45
C ASP A 151 -16.87 5.33 -12.04
N PRO A 152 -16.67 5.49 -13.37
CA PRO A 152 -15.41 5.12 -14.01
C PRO A 152 -14.23 5.96 -13.53
N ARG A 153 -14.48 7.17 -12.98
CA ARG A 153 -13.43 8.03 -12.42
C ARG A 153 -12.76 7.40 -11.20
N LEU A 154 -13.42 6.45 -10.56
CA LEU A 154 -12.91 5.76 -9.37
C LEU A 154 -12.15 4.48 -9.73
N PHE A 155 -12.19 4.00 -10.98
CA PHE A 155 -11.61 2.70 -11.32
C PHE A 155 -10.09 2.66 -11.17
N ASP A 156 -9.40 3.76 -11.47
CA ASP A 156 -7.95 3.84 -11.28
C ASP A 156 -7.60 3.78 -9.78
N PHE A 157 -8.40 4.44 -8.94
CA PHE A 157 -8.22 4.42 -7.48
C PHE A 157 -8.57 3.07 -6.87
N LEU A 158 -9.70 2.48 -7.27
CA LEU A 158 -10.09 1.14 -6.84
C LEU A 158 -9.09 0.09 -7.34
N GLY A 159 -8.49 0.27 -8.52
CA GLY A 159 -7.38 -0.55 -8.99
C GLY A 159 -6.10 -0.41 -8.14
N GLN A 160 -5.88 0.74 -7.50
CA GLN A 160 -4.81 0.93 -6.52
C GLN A 160 -5.14 0.26 -5.18
N LEU A 161 -6.36 0.43 -4.67
CA LEU A 161 -6.82 -0.27 -3.48
C LEU A 161 -6.80 -1.79 -3.67
N GLN A 162 -7.18 -2.29 -4.84
CA GLN A 162 -7.11 -3.70 -5.20
C GLN A 162 -5.68 -4.23 -5.20
N ALA A 163 -4.71 -3.44 -5.66
CA ALA A 163 -3.31 -3.85 -5.60
C ALA A 163 -2.80 -3.88 -4.14
N ALA A 164 -3.21 -2.89 -3.33
CA ALA A 164 -2.86 -2.83 -1.92
C ALA A 164 -3.48 -3.97 -1.11
N SER A 165 -4.74 -4.34 -1.37
CA SER A 165 -5.45 -5.40 -0.63
C SER A 165 -4.87 -6.80 -0.82
N LYS A 166 -4.09 -7.02 -1.90
CA LYS A 166 -3.33 -8.27 -2.11
C LYS A 166 -2.12 -8.40 -1.18
N LEU A 167 -1.67 -7.32 -0.55
CA LEU A 167 -0.60 -7.37 0.43
C LEU A 167 -1.11 -7.92 1.77
N ALA A 168 -0.19 -8.32 2.65
CA ALA A 168 -0.57 -8.66 4.02
C ALA A 168 -1.07 -7.40 4.76
N HIS A 169 -2.15 -7.52 5.54
CA HIS A 169 -2.57 -6.46 6.44
C HIS A 169 -1.59 -6.36 7.60
N VAL A 170 -1.28 -5.14 8.03
CA VAL A 170 -0.31 -4.83 9.09
C VAL A 170 -0.63 -5.53 10.42
N ASP A 171 -1.91 -5.67 10.72
CA ASP A 171 -2.40 -6.30 11.95
C ASP A 171 -2.76 -7.78 11.80
N GLN A 172 -2.65 -8.34 10.60
CA GLN A 172 -3.00 -9.72 10.33
C GLN A 172 -2.06 -10.35 9.32
N PHE A 173 -0.99 -10.99 9.81
CA PHE A 173 -0.11 -11.81 9.00
C PHE A 173 0.26 -13.13 9.69
N SER A 174 0.57 -14.15 8.89
CA SER A 174 0.65 -15.53 9.39
C SER A 174 2.04 -15.91 9.94
N LYS A 175 3.07 -15.94 9.09
CA LYS A 175 4.34 -16.62 9.42
C LYS A 175 5.59 -15.77 9.34
N ARG A 176 5.78 -15.03 8.25
CA ARG A 176 6.96 -14.20 8.02
C ARG A 176 6.54 -12.74 8.09
N VAL A 177 7.42 -11.92 8.63
CA VAL A 177 7.28 -10.46 8.59
C VAL A 177 7.28 -10.07 7.10
N PRO A 178 6.20 -9.43 6.60
CA PRO A 178 6.07 -9.14 5.19
C PRO A 178 7.06 -8.06 4.74
N THR A 179 7.57 -8.16 3.51
CA THR A 179 8.42 -7.10 2.93
C THR A 179 7.57 -5.88 2.58
N ALA A 180 6.40 -6.09 1.97
CA ALA A 180 5.39 -5.06 1.78
C ALA A 180 4.09 -5.46 2.48
N CYS A 181 3.44 -4.49 3.10
CA CYS A 181 2.15 -4.67 3.76
C CYS A 181 1.27 -3.45 3.51
N TYR A 182 0.00 -3.55 3.88
CA TYR A 182 -0.88 -2.40 3.90
C TYR A 182 -1.49 -2.22 5.28
N GLN A 183 -1.87 -0.99 5.58
CA GLN A 183 -2.61 -0.60 6.76
C GLN A 183 -3.85 0.14 6.30
N ALA A 184 -5.02 -0.26 6.77
CA ALA A 184 -6.27 0.39 6.41
C ALA A 184 -7.06 0.78 7.65
N HIS A 185 -7.58 2.00 7.67
CA HIS A 185 -8.46 2.48 8.73
C HIS A 185 -9.69 3.16 8.16
N LEU A 186 -10.79 2.99 8.86
CA LEU A 186 -11.96 3.82 8.73
C LEU A 186 -11.95 4.89 9.84
N CYS A 187 -12.09 6.14 9.43
CA CYS A 187 -12.10 7.29 10.32
C CYS A 187 -13.45 8.00 10.19
N ALA A 188 -14.15 8.22 11.30
CA ALA A 188 -15.32 9.09 11.29
C ALA A 188 -14.87 10.54 11.03
N LEU A 189 -15.56 11.25 10.14
CA LEU A 189 -15.30 12.67 9.95
C LEU A 189 -15.75 13.46 11.20
N PRO A 190 -15.05 14.54 11.59
CA PRO A 190 -15.39 15.33 12.77
C PRO A 190 -16.82 15.90 12.73
N ASP A 191 -17.33 16.19 11.54
CA ASP A 191 -18.69 16.70 11.30
C ASP A 191 -19.79 15.65 11.49
N GLY A 192 -19.42 14.37 11.71
CA GLY A 192 -20.35 13.25 11.78
C GLY A 192 -21.09 12.98 10.47
N ALA A 193 -20.71 13.67 9.37
CA ALA A 193 -21.43 13.63 8.11
C ALA A 193 -20.87 12.57 7.14
N GLY A 194 -19.95 11.73 7.61
CA GLY A 194 -19.40 10.65 6.80
C GLY A 194 -18.13 10.05 7.39
N PHE A 195 -17.43 9.31 6.54
CA PHE A 195 -16.24 8.57 6.89
C PHE A 195 -15.10 8.86 5.92
N THR A 196 -13.89 8.57 6.35
CA THR A 196 -12.69 8.56 5.50
C THR A 196 -12.05 7.19 5.61
N LEU A 197 -11.90 6.53 4.47
CA LEU A 197 -11.07 5.34 4.33
C LEU A 197 -9.63 5.81 4.05
N GLU A 198 -8.74 5.57 4.99
CA GLU A 198 -7.30 5.81 4.85
C GLU A 198 -6.59 4.47 4.65
N THR A 199 -5.93 4.29 3.51
CA THR A 199 -5.11 3.11 3.22
C THR A 199 -3.67 3.52 2.97
N VAL A 200 -2.74 2.95 3.71
CA VAL A 200 -1.31 3.22 3.60
C VAL A 200 -0.62 1.96 3.10
N VAL A 201 0.10 2.08 1.97
CA VAL A 201 0.97 1.01 1.47
C VAL A 201 2.34 1.18 2.11
N LEU A 202 2.83 0.13 2.74
CA LEU A 202 4.03 0.14 3.56
C LEU A 202 5.10 -0.78 2.96
N TRP A 203 6.34 -0.33 3.04
CA TRP A 203 7.51 -1.12 2.67
C TRP A 203 8.45 -1.23 3.85
N LYS A 204 9.05 -2.41 4.02
CA LYS A 204 10.00 -2.66 5.10
C LYS A 204 11.24 -1.78 4.91
N ASP A 205 11.52 -0.97 5.91
CA ASP A 205 12.73 -0.15 5.98
C ASP A 205 13.94 -1.06 6.24
N SER A 206 14.69 -1.34 5.19
CA SER A 206 15.79 -2.32 5.21
C SER A 206 16.85 -1.94 4.20
N ILE A 207 18.10 -1.93 4.68
CA ILE A 207 19.30 -1.79 3.86
C ILE A 207 19.54 -3.06 3.02
N GLU A 208 19.08 -4.20 3.52
CA GLU A 208 19.18 -5.45 2.80
C GLU A 208 18.23 -5.45 1.61
N VAL A 209 18.81 -5.62 0.42
CA VAL A 209 18.11 -5.99 -0.81
C VAL A 209 17.21 -7.20 -0.54
N PRO A 210 15.88 -7.07 -0.71
CA PRO A 210 14.99 -8.21 -0.63
C PRO A 210 15.39 -9.23 -1.69
N ASP A 211 15.54 -10.50 -1.27
CA ASP A 211 15.72 -11.61 -2.20
C ASP A 211 14.53 -11.63 -3.17
N SER A 212 14.80 -11.42 -4.45
CA SER A 212 13.74 -11.31 -5.45
C SER A 212 12.85 -12.54 -5.39
N ASN A 213 13.40 -13.74 -5.21
CA ASN A 213 12.64 -14.99 -5.14
C ASN A 213 11.67 -15.06 -3.94
N ARG A 214 11.80 -14.16 -2.96
CA ARG A 214 10.90 -14.05 -1.81
C ARG A 214 9.79 -13.02 -2.00
N LEU A 215 9.93 -12.11 -2.96
CA LEU A 215 8.91 -11.13 -3.28
C LEU A 215 7.78 -11.81 -4.07
N GLY A 216 6.59 -11.80 -3.49
CA GLY A 216 5.38 -12.20 -4.17
C GLY A 216 5.02 -11.23 -5.30
N GLU A 217 4.06 -11.61 -6.13
CA GLU A 217 3.59 -10.76 -7.23
C GLU A 217 3.02 -9.43 -6.72
N ALA A 218 2.31 -9.44 -5.60
CA ALA A 218 1.76 -8.23 -4.98
C ALA A 218 2.87 -7.29 -4.49
N ASP A 219 3.94 -7.82 -3.89
CA ASP A 219 5.10 -7.02 -3.46
C ASP A 219 5.76 -6.34 -4.67
N LEU A 220 5.94 -7.08 -5.77
CA LEU A 220 6.53 -6.56 -7.00
C LEU A 220 5.62 -5.53 -7.69
N GLU A 221 4.30 -5.77 -7.72
CA GLU A 221 3.33 -4.83 -8.29
C GLU A 221 3.40 -3.48 -7.56
N VAL A 222 3.45 -3.52 -6.22
CA VAL A 222 3.55 -2.34 -5.34
C VAL A 222 4.89 -1.64 -5.50
N PHE A 223 5.99 -2.39 -5.52
CA PHE A 223 7.33 -1.82 -5.74
C PHE A 223 7.42 -1.12 -7.11
N THR A 224 7.00 -1.81 -8.17
CA THR A 224 7.01 -1.26 -9.54
C THR A 224 6.13 0.00 -9.62
N ARG A 225 4.95 -0.02 -8.99
CA ARG A 225 4.00 1.09 -9.05
C ARG A 225 4.44 2.32 -8.27
N TYR A 226 4.90 2.17 -7.03
CA TYR A 226 5.11 3.31 -6.15
C TYR A 226 6.58 3.70 -6.01
N VAL A 227 7.50 2.73 -6.11
CA VAL A 227 8.95 3.02 -6.06
C VAL A 227 9.46 3.39 -7.44
N LEU A 228 9.18 2.57 -8.47
CA LEU A 228 9.63 2.85 -9.83
C LEU A 228 8.71 3.82 -10.58
N GLN A 229 7.53 4.11 -10.03
CA GLN A 229 6.49 4.94 -10.65
C GLN A 229 6.07 4.46 -12.04
N GLU A 230 6.21 3.15 -12.29
CA GLU A 230 5.87 2.54 -13.57
C GLU A 230 4.41 2.08 -13.58
N LYS A 231 3.76 2.24 -14.74
CA LYS A 231 2.41 1.69 -14.94
C LYS A 231 2.51 0.16 -14.99
N CYS A 232 2.07 -0.51 -13.93
CA CYS A 232 1.90 -1.96 -13.95
C CYS A 232 0.83 -2.33 -15.00
N VAL A 233 1.27 -2.99 -16.07
CA VAL A 233 0.35 -3.57 -17.05
C VAL A 233 -0.33 -4.76 -16.39
N ARG A 234 -1.67 -4.72 -16.24
CA ARG A 234 -2.40 -5.88 -15.71
C ARG A 234 -2.07 -7.12 -16.56
N PRO A 235 -1.68 -8.24 -15.95
CA PRO A 235 -1.39 -9.45 -16.71
C PRO A 235 -2.68 -9.89 -17.41
N SER A 236 -2.60 -10.10 -18.72
CA SER A 236 -3.65 -10.84 -19.43
C SER A 236 -3.68 -12.25 -18.88
N ALA A 237 -4.86 -12.88 -18.80
CA ALA A 237 -5.03 -14.27 -18.35
C ALA A 237 -4.16 -15.28 -19.12
N LEU A 238 -3.66 -14.91 -20.30
CA LEU A 238 -2.80 -15.71 -21.16
C LEU A 238 -1.29 -15.44 -20.97
N THR A 239 -0.90 -14.52 -20.09
CA THR A 239 0.51 -14.16 -19.89
C THR A 239 1.21 -15.19 -19.01
N ASP A 240 2.39 -15.67 -19.40
CA ASP A 240 3.23 -16.50 -18.55
C ASP A 240 3.60 -15.72 -17.26
N PRO A 241 3.33 -16.26 -16.06
CA PRO A 241 3.71 -15.62 -14.79
C PRO A 241 5.19 -15.24 -14.71
N ARG A 242 6.09 -16.02 -15.32
CA ARG A 242 7.53 -15.68 -15.37
C ARG A 242 7.79 -14.45 -16.21
N GLU A 243 7.21 -14.39 -17.41
CA GLU A 243 7.35 -13.24 -18.29
C GLU A 243 6.76 -11.97 -17.66
N TYR A 244 5.61 -12.08 -16.99
CA TYR A 244 5.01 -10.97 -16.26
C TYR A 244 5.92 -10.44 -15.15
N ARG A 245 6.51 -11.36 -14.39
CA ARG A 245 7.47 -11.04 -13.33
C ARG A 245 8.73 -10.37 -13.88
N ASP A 246 9.30 -10.89 -14.96
CA ASP A 246 10.48 -10.32 -15.61
C ASP A 246 10.19 -8.92 -16.18
N LYS A 247 8.96 -8.68 -16.67
CA LYS A 247 8.51 -7.33 -17.08
C LYS A 247 8.45 -6.34 -15.92
N MET A 248 7.96 -6.75 -14.74
CA MET A 248 7.90 -5.90 -13.54
C MET A 248 9.29 -5.59 -12.98
N LEU A 249 10.19 -6.57 -12.98
CA LEU A 249 11.59 -6.33 -12.63
C LEU A 249 12.27 -5.45 -13.69
N GLY A 250 11.82 -5.54 -14.94
CA GLY A 250 12.41 -4.87 -16.07
C GLY A 250 13.66 -5.59 -16.57
N THR A 251 14.15 -5.17 -17.74
CA THR A 251 15.44 -5.65 -18.23
C THR A 251 16.57 -5.13 -17.35
N PRO A 252 17.47 -5.99 -16.86
CA PRO A 252 18.65 -5.57 -16.13
C PRO A 252 19.41 -4.52 -16.94
N LYS A 253 19.51 -3.30 -16.40
CA LYS A 253 20.34 -2.27 -17.02
C LYS A 253 21.74 -2.38 -16.43
N GLU A 254 22.73 -2.66 -17.26
CA GLU A 254 24.12 -2.53 -16.85
C GLU A 254 24.43 -1.03 -16.67
N TRP A 255 24.94 -0.68 -15.49
CA TRP A 255 25.42 0.67 -15.24
C TRP A 255 26.91 0.74 -15.54
N SER A 256 27.30 1.68 -16.39
CA SER A 256 28.71 2.05 -16.41
C SER A 256 29.05 2.88 -15.16
N PRO A 257 30.31 2.87 -14.69
CA PRO A 257 30.74 3.77 -13.63
C PRO A 257 30.39 5.24 -13.92
N ARG A 258 30.36 5.65 -15.19
CA ARG A 258 29.97 7.02 -15.59
C ARG A 258 28.48 7.29 -15.36
N ASP A 259 27.62 6.29 -15.52
CA ASP A 259 26.18 6.44 -15.27
C ASP A 259 25.91 6.67 -13.78
N PHE A 260 26.70 6.06 -12.89
CA PHE A 260 26.63 6.34 -11.45
C PHE A 260 26.89 7.83 -11.17
N TYR A 261 28.03 8.36 -11.63
CA TYR A 261 28.39 9.75 -11.38
C TYR A 261 27.48 10.79 -12.05
N LYS A 262 26.78 10.42 -13.14
CA LYS A 262 25.79 11.30 -13.77
C LYS A 262 24.50 11.42 -12.94
N ASN A 263 24.18 10.37 -12.18
CA ASN A 263 22.93 10.25 -11.43
C ASN A 263 23.10 10.59 -9.93
N VAL A 264 24.32 10.54 -9.41
CA VAL A 264 24.65 11.08 -8.08
C VAL A 264 24.88 12.59 -8.21
N HIS A 265 23.88 13.38 -7.86
CA HIS A 265 24.06 14.82 -7.78
C HIS A 265 24.87 15.16 -6.53
N VAL A 266 26.05 15.74 -6.70
CA VAL A 266 26.80 16.36 -5.60
C VAL A 266 26.42 17.84 -5.59
N PRO A 267 25.66 18.33 -4.58
CA PRO A 267 25.32 19.74 -4.48
C PRO A 267 26.56 20.62 -4.55
N LYS A 268 26.58 21.58 -5.48
CA LYS A 268 27.68 22.53 -5.62
C LYS A 268 27.65 23.54 -4.47
N GLY A 269 28.42 23.31 -3.41
CA GLY A 269 28.72 24.37 -2.43
C GLY A 269 28.89 23.96 -0.97
N GLU A 270 28.63 22.70 -0.61
CA GLU A 270 28.72 22.29 0.80
C GLU A 270 30.09 21.68 1.14
N LYS A 271 30.60 22.04 2.32
CA LYS A 271 31.93 21.65 2.80
C LYS A 271 32.02 20.11 2.89
N PRO A 272 33.18 19.51 2.56
CA PRO A 272 33.37 18.05 2.46
C PRO A 272 33.26 17.25 3.77
N GLY A 273 32.64 17.79 4.83
CA GLY A 273 32.41 17.12 6.11
C GLY A 273 30.93 16.84 6.44
N GLN A 274 29.97 17.23 5.59
CA GLN A 274 28.53 17.06 5.87
C GLN A 274 27.82 16.05 4.96
N MET A 275 28.54 15.44 4.00
CA MET A 275 27.92 14.63 2.93
C MET A 275 28.09 13.14 3.14
N ALA A 276 27.08 12.51 3.74
CA ALA A 276 26.81 11.07 3.57
C ALA A 276 25.31 10.80 3.80
N LYS A 277 24.43 11.60 3.21
CA LYS A 277 23.00 11.33 3.17
C LYS A 277 22.41 12.21 2.08
N LEU A 278 22.04 11.61 0.94
CA LEU A 278 20.92 11.97 0.07
C LEU A 278 21.13 11.43 -1.37
N CYS A 279 20.00 11.00 -1.95
CA CYS A 279 19.78 10.71 -3.37
C CYS A 279 20.42 9.43 -3.94
N LEU A 280 19.94 8.27 -3.50
CA LEU A 280 20.14 7.02 -4.26
C LEU A 280 18.86 6.44 -4.85
N TRP A 281 17.66 6.75 -4.32
CA TRP A 281 16.42 6.14 -4.80
C TRP A 281 15.88 6.72 -6.11
N GLU A 282 15.95 8.04 -6.33
CA GLU A 282 15.30 8.70 -7.48
C GLU A 282 15.89 8.34 -8.84
N ASN A 283 17.13 7.82 -8.88
CA ASN A 283 17.81 7.48 -10.12
C ASN A 283 18.17 6.00 -10.23
N PHE A 284 17.46 5.06 -9.61
CA PHE A 284 17.59 3.64 -9.95
C PHE A 284 16.78 3.31 -11.21
N PRO A 285 17.37 3.10 -12.40
CA PRO A 285 16.71 2.39 -13.48
C PRO A 285 16.62 0.89 -13.14
N LYS A 286 15.53 0.28 -13.59
CA LYS A 286 15.24 -1.16 -13.72
C LYS A 286 16.33 -2.14 -13.24
N ALA A 287 15.97 -2.87 -12.18
CA ALA A 287 16.56 -4.13 -11.72
C ALA A 287 18.09 -4.20 -11.59
N THR A 288 18.69 -3.30 -10.82
CA THR A 288 20.00 -3.62 -10.21
C THR A 288 19.82 -4.05 -8.75
N PHE A 289 19.24 -5.23 -8.56
CA PHE A 289 19.49 -6.03 -7.35
C PHE A 289 20.69 -6.96 -7.61
N GLN A 290 21.82 -6.38 -7.99
CA GLN A 290 23.08 -7.11 -7.95
C GLN A 290 23.83 -6.71 -6.70
N ARG A 291 24.17 -7.73 -5.91
CA ARG A 291 25.19 -7.63 -4.88
C ARG A 291 26.48 -7.20 -5.59
N LEU A 292 26.95 -5.97 -5.38
CA LEU A 292 28.31 -5.57 -5.71
C LEU A 292 29.27 -6.29 -4.73
N SER A 293 29.33 -7.61 -4.82
CA SER A 293 30.33 -8.43 -4.16
C SER A 293 31.45 -8.64 -5.16
N ASN A 294 32.34 -7.65 -5.26
CA ASN A 294 33.76 -7.82 -5.54
C ASN A 294 34.44 -6.46 -5.35
N PRO A 295 35.11 -6.20 -4.21
CA PRO A 295 36.09 -5.13 -4.19
C PRO A 295 37.19 -5.53 -5.16
N LEU A 296 37.34 -4.75 -6.24
CA LEU A 296 38.57 -4.77 -7.02
C LEU A 296 39.70 -4.40 -6.07
N GLU A 297 40.50 -5.39 -5.68
CA GLU A 297 41.79 -5.19 -5.05
C GLU A 297 42.68 -4.42 -6.04
N MET A 298 42.73 -3.10 -5.90
CA MET A 298 43.76 -2.30 -6.53
C MET A 298 44.93 -2.16 -5.55
N PRO A 299 46.16 -2.50 -5.95
CA PRO A 299 47.33 -2.33 -5.11
C PRO A 299 47.69 -0.85 -5.10
N MET A 300 47.44 -0.16 -3.98
CA MET A 300 47.93 1.20 -3.74
C MET A 300 48.48 1.30 -2.32
N ASP A 301 49.80 1.47 -2.22
CA ASP A 301 50.51 1.86 -1.01
C ASP A 301 50.08 3.28 -0.60
N GLY A 302 49.28 3.38 0.47
CA GLY A 302 48.83 4.63 1.06
C GLY A 302 47.89 4.38 2.24
N PRO A 303 47.75 5.32 3.19
CA PRO A 303 46.97 5.10 4.41
C PRO A 303 45.51 4.80 4.08
N THR A 304 45.12 3.57 4.39
CA THR A 304 43.82 2.97 4.12
C THR A 304 42.72 3.75 4.83
N THR A 305 42.05 4.64 4.11
CA THR A 305 40.78 5.21 4.56
C THR A 305 39.68 4.29 4.05
N SER A 306 39.20 3.40 4.90
CA SER A 306 38.07 2.53 4.59
C SER A 306 36.79 3.36 4.52
N VAL A 307 36.29 3.59 3.30
CA VAL A 307 34.98 4.21 3.08
C VAL A 307 33.94 3.11 3.12
N ILE A 308 33.24 3.00 4.26
CA ILE A 308 32.07 2.13 4.43
C ILE A 308 30.85 2.91 3.94
N PHE A 309 30.21 2.44 2.87
CA PHE A 309 28.98 3.06 2.36
C PHE A 309 27.78 2.55 3.14
N SER A 310 27.19 3.47 3.93
CA SER A 310 25.91 3.28 4.61
C SER A 310 24.79 3.73 3.68
N TRP A 311 23.80 2.86 3.48
CA TRP A 311 22.59 3.15 2.74
C TRP A 311 21.52 3.48 3.79
N PHE A 312 20.82 4.60 3.64
CA PHE A 312 19.78 5.08 4.56
C PHE A 312 18.47 5.24 3.81
#